data_AF-A0A7S2NWN6-F1
#
_entry.id   AF-A0A7S2NWN6-F1
#
_cell.length_a   1.000
_cell.length_b   1.000
_cell.length_c   1.000
_cell.angle_alpha   90.00
_cell.angle_beta   90.00
_cell.angle_gamma   90.00
#
_symmetry.space_group_name_H-M   'P 1'
#
loop_
_entity.id
_entity.type
_entity.pdbx_description
1 polymer ?
#
loop_
_entity_poly.entity_id
_entity_poly.type
_entity_poly.pdbx_seq_one_letter_code
_entity_poly.pdbx_strand_id
1 'polypeptide(L)'
;GGDDRACVALEEGGKFLLRSYRQCARVPMADSVLPHDLRAVCQQETSDGGVAVLGATAAGALWCGTGAARASSLAAQEFGLHDGPCHDVRLAAGSRLAATCGEDGAIFVLRVRGLAAEGGCSGPIDSEVVMVNRGDMQAREEEIQLLQSEAASLKVHLVEEKANMEEDCNRRVAEAREKDQKEIEVLRATCETLQQRATTQEREMLSQTKAMEAEHLHVADALESKYDAKISAEEDRFSSLEAELRVLVVQLVAAREEGLQRVAEQRAHHKLELERQVGDKDAEVKRLKDLVEFTRHRFDTMLDQQALEQDLEKTELDRINELQLEEQRVVEYRLKKEQDTIKKGLDIMEKDRERAAQEQYETAVIVRNLTEEVEKLQQSVAAMKSDRRDREATLRDKELEIGSYKVKVSTLKKFKHVLDFKLHEVSLSLQPKDETIAQLSGQLKDLELEFERQLEEQKVMEVTLQEFDDKIKERASELGRLRQNIQQRDQTIKAFTEDLRTLTEGETDVRKWPAGMRKIHRKHAQMERMAREVELAPAMQELGRQMKAAQRKAVTIESTGRAAEEECRADIRRRVEQNFELIRELDKLRKDRKELRAKTKELELLVQQAEQRRAG
;
A
#
# COMPACT_ATOMS: atom_id res chain seq x y z
N GLY A 1 -62.19 -27.52 -133.74
CA GLY A 1 -62.37 -27.74 -135.19
C GLY A 1 -63.56 -26.95 -135.70
N GLY A 2 -63.32 -25.73 -136.20
CA GLY A 2 -64.38 -24.80 -136.64
C GLY A 2 -64.05 -23.37 -136.24
N ASP A 3 -63.72 -23.14 -134.97
CA ASP A 3 -62.99 -21.94 -134.54
C ASP A 3 -62.31 -22.17 -133.17
N ASP A 4 -61.00 -22.43 -133.17
CA ASP A 4 -60.26 -22.70 -131.93
C ASP A 4 -59.85 -21.37 -131.28
N ARG A 5 -60.83 -20.73 -130.62
CA ARG A 5 -60.64 -19.56 -129.77
C ARG A 5 -60.54 -20.00 -128.30
N ALA A 6 -59.51 -19.53 -127.60
CA ALA A 6 -59.36 -19.72 -126.16
C ALA A 6 -59.69 -18.40 -125.45
N CYS A 7 -60.63 -18.43 -124.53
CA CYS A 7 -60.94 -17.29 -123.66
C CYS A 7 -60.32 -17.53 -122.27
N VAL A 8 -59.69 -16.49 -121.72
CA VAL A 8 -59.04 -16.51 -120.41
C VAL A 8 -59.57 -15.34 -119.60
N ALA A 9 -60.10 -15.63 -118.40
CA ALA A 9 -60.38 -14.60 -117.41
C ALA A 9 -59.08 -14.22 -116.70
N LEU A 10 -58.81 -12.92 -116.58
CA LEU A 10 -57.62 -12.37 -115.95
C LEU A 10 -58.02 -11.23 -115.01
N GLU A 11 -57.46 -11.24 -113.79
CA GLU A 11 -57.59 -10.14 -112.85
C GLU A 11 -56.38 -9.21 -113.01
N GLU A 12 -56.61 -7.96 -113.43
CA GLU A 12 -55.57 -6.94 -113.54
C GLU A 12 -56.04 -5.65 -112.86
N GLY A 13 -55.33 -5.22 -111.81
CA GLY A 13 -55.59 -3.95 -111.13
C GLY A 13 -56.95 -3.85 -110.44
N GLY A 14 -57.47 -4.97 -109.91
CA GLY A 14 -58.78 -5.02 -109.25
C GLY A 14 -59.95 -4.88 -110.23
N LYS A 15 -59.85 -5.53 -111.40
CA LYS A 15 -60.92 -5.72 -112.39
C LYS A 15 -60.76 -7.08 -113.07
N PHE A 16 -61.86 -7.80 -113.25
CA PHE A 16 -61.89 -9.04 -114.03
C PHE A 16 -62.15 -8.73 -115.50
N LEU A 17 -61.25 -9.20 -116.36
CA LEU A 17 -61.28 -9.00 -117.81
C LEU A 17 -61.31 -10.36 -118.52
N LEU A 18 -62.32 -10.55 -119.39
CA LEU A 18 -62.34 -11.69 -120.30
C LEU A 18 -61.56 -11.34 -121.56
N ARG A 19 -60.45 -12.06 -121.80
CA ARG A 19 -59.60 -11.90 -123.00
C ARG A 19 -59.76 -13.08 -123.93
N SER A 20 -59.97 -12.82 -125.22
CA SER A 20 -60.04 -13.85 -126.27
C SER A 20 -58.77 -13.91 -127.09
N TYR A 21 -58.29 -15.13 -127.31
CA TYR A 21 -57.13 -15.48 -128.11
C TYR A 21 -57.56 -16.39 -129.26
N ARG A 22 -57.05 -16.15 -130.46
CA ARG A 22 -57.24 -17.03 -131.63
C ARG A 22 -55.85 -17.44 -132.12
N GLN A 23 -55.57 -18.75 -132.15
CA GLN A 23 -54.24 -19.29 -132.53
C GLN A 23 -53.08 -18.58 -131.79
N CYS A 24 -53.20 -18.47 -130.46
CA CYS A 24 -52.25 -17.78 -129.55
C CYS A 24 -52.04 -16.27 -129.77
N ALA A 25 -52.65 -15.64 -130.78
CA ALA A 25 -52.68 -14.18 -130.92
C ALA A 25 -53.84 -13.57 -130.10
N ARG A 26 -53.57 -12.46 -129.37
CA ARG A 26 -54.61 -11.67 -128.70
C ARG A 26 -55.48 -10.97 -129.73
N VAL A 27 -56.81 -11.08 -129.61
CA VAL A 27 -57.75 -10.28 -130.40
C VAL A 27 -57.87 -8.89 -129.74
N PRO A 28 -57.43 -7.78 -130.39
CA PRO A 28 -57.16 -6.52 -129.69
C PRO A 28 -58.39 -5.63 -129.41
N MET A 29 -59.61 -6.15 -129.59
CA MET A 29 -60.86 -5.37 -129.60
C MET A 29 -62.04 -6.07 -128.89
N ALA A 30 -61.77 -6.86 -127.83
CA ALA A 30 -62.79 -7.67 -127.17
C ALA A 30 -62.63 -7.83 -125.63
N ASP A 31 -61.83 -6.99 -124.95
CA ASP A 31 -61.68 -7.02 -123.48
C ASP A 31 -63.01 -6.62 -122.82
N SER A 32 -63.76 -7.61 -122.33
CA SER A 32 -65.05 -7.42 -121.66
C SER A 32 -64.86 -7.42 -120.14
N VAL A 33 -65.39 -6.41 -119.44
CA VAL A 33 -65.35 -6.33 -117.98
C VAL A 33 -66.43 -7.24 -117.39
N LEU A 34 -66.04 -8.12 -116.47
CA LEU A 34 -66.94 -9.06 -115.79
C LEU A 34 -67.16 -8.66 -114.31
N PRO A 35 -68.29 -9.07 -113.70
CA PRO A 35 -68.49 -9.05 -112.25
C PRO A 35 -67.37 -9.80 -111.50
N HIS A 36 -67.11 -9.39 -110.25
CA HIS A 36 -65.97 -9.86 -109.47
C HIS A 36 -66.07 -11.31 -108.94
N ASP A 37 -67.28 -11.89 -108.96
CA ASP A 37 -67.57 -13.15 -108.26
C ASP A 37 -67.60 -14.39 -109.19
N LEU A 38 -67.20 -14.25 -110.46
CA LEU A 38 -67.20 -15.32 -111.46
C LEU A 38 -65.89 -16.11 -111.47
N ARG A 39 -65.96 -17.44 -111.29
CA ARG A 39 -64.80 -18.34 -111.21
C ARG A 39 -64.49 -19.09 -112.50
N ALA A 40 -65.50 -19.63 -113.17
CA ALA A 40 -65.36 -20.32 -114.46
C ALA A 40 -66.25 -19.64 -115.50
N VAL A 41 -65.76 -19.47 -116.74
CA VAL A 41 -66.46 -18.70 -117.79
C VAL A 41 -66.30 -19.38 -119.16
N CYS A 42 -67.41 -19.55 -119.87
CA CYS A 42 -67.49 -20.07 -121.23
C CYS A 42 -68.20 -19.05 -122.14
N GLN A 43 -67.80 -18.96 -123.42
CA GLN A 43 -68.32 -17.99 -124.38
C GLN A 43 -68.72 -18.68 -125.69
N GLN A 44 -69.87 -18.32 -126.25
CA GLN A 44 -70.31 -18.78 -127.57
C GLN A 44 -70.94 -17.61 -128.37
N GLU A 45 -70.67 -17.57 -129.67
CA GLU A 45 -71.35 -16.64 -130.59
C GLU A 45 -72.75 -17.16 -130.94
N THR A 46 -73.74 -16.28 -130.92
CA THR A 46 -75.12 -16.61 -131.35
C THR A 46 -75.24 -16.49 -132.88
N SER A 47 -76.31 -17.05 -133.45
CA SER A 47 -76.65 -16.94 -134.88
C SER A 47 -76.71 -15.50 -135.40
N ASP A 48 -76.93 -14.55 -134.49
CA ASP A 48 -77.28 -13.16 -134.79
C ASP A 48 -76.04 -12.24 -134.62
N GLY A 49 -74.84 -12.81 -134.43
CA GLY A 49 -73.60 -12.06 -134.20
C GLY A 49 -73.47 -11.46 -132.79
N GLY A 50 -74.30 -11.91 -131.85
CA GLY A 50 -74.20 -11.57 -130.44
C GLY A 50 -73.23 -12.49 -129.69
N VAL A 51 -72.81 -12.06 -128.52
CA VAL A 51 -72.00 -12.86 -127.60
C VAL A 51 -72.88 -13.34 -126.44
N ALA A 52 -72.92 -14.66 -126.25
CA ALA A 52 -73.44 -15.27 -125.04
C ALA A 52 -72.26 -15.70 -124.14
N VAL A 53 -72.34 -15.37 -122.86
CA VAL A 53 -71.36 -15.74 -121.83
C VAL A 53 -72.10 -16.50 -120.72
N LEU A 54 -71.64 -17.72 -120.44
CA LEU A 54 -72.06 -18.48 -119.26
C LEU A 54 -70.92 -18.44 -118.25
N GLY A 55 -71.23 -18.18 -116.98
CA GLY A 55 -70.23 -18.19 -115.91
C GLY A 55 -70.77 -18.84 -114.63
N ALA A 56 -69.87 -19.39 -113.82
CA ALA A 56 -70.17 -19.90 -112.48
C ALA A 56 -69.78 -18.87 -111.42
N THR A 57 -70.66 -18.56 -110.48
CA THR A 57 -70.33 -17.72 -109.33
C THR A 57 -69.66 -18.52 -108.21
N ALA A 58 -68.92 -17.83 -107.34
CA ALA A 58 -68.38 -18.40 -106.10
C ALA A 58 -69.45 -18.94 -105.13
N ALA A 59 -70.73 -18.67 -105.36
CA ALA A 59 -71.86 -19.08 -104.54
C ALA A 59 -72.75 -20.17 -105.19
N GLY A 60 -72.27 -20.84 -106.25
CA GLY A 60 -72.97 -21.98 -106.85
C GLY A 60 -74.08 -21.64 -107.85
N ALA A 61 -74.21 -20.37 -108.22
CA ALA A 61 -75.15 -19.93 -109.26
C ALA A 61 -74.51 -19.96 -110.66
N LEU A 62 -75.28 -20.39 -111.65
CA LEU A 62 -74.98 -20.20 -113.06
C LEU A 62 -75.47 -18.81 -113.49
N TRP A 63 -74.51 -17.95 -113.82
CA TRP A 63 -74.70 -16.63 -114.40
C TRP A 63 -74.79 -16.75 -115.93
N CYS A 64 -75.85 -16.20 -116.52
CA CYS A 64 -76.06 -16.13 -117.96
C CYS A 64 -76.10 -14.66 -118.39
N GLY A 65 -75.11 -14.25 -119.20
CA GLY A 65 -75.04 -12.92 -119.78
C GLY A 65 -75.21 -12.99 -121.30
N THR A 66 -76.10 -12.18 -121.86
CA THR A 66 -76.23 -12.02 -123.32
C THR A 66 -76.07 -10.55 -123.71
N GLY A 67 -75.36 -10.30 -124.81
CA GLY A 67 -75.12 -8.93 -125.27
C GLY A 67 -74.59 -8.84 -126.69
N ALA A 68 -74.88 -7.72 -127.35
CA ALA A 68 -74.22 -7.34 -128.59
C ALA A 68 -72.80 -6.83 -128.28
N ALA A 69 -71.84 -7.11 -129.16
CA ALA A 69 -70.40 -6.87 -128.96
C ALA A 69 -69.94 -5.38 -128.93
N ARG A 70 -70.82 -4.47 -128.53
CA ARG A 70 -70.59 -3.01 -128.39
C ARG A 70 -71.25 -2.40 -127.14
N ALA A 71 -71.91 -3.18 -126.29
CA ALA A 71 -72.52 -2.68 -125.05
C ALA A 71 -71.58 -2.83 -123.85
N SER A 72 -71.40 -1.76 -123.07
CA SER A 72 -70.56 -1.75 -121.85
C SER A 72 -71.26 -2.34 -120.61
N SER A 73 -72.37 -3.04 -120.80
CA SER A 73 -73.14 -3.75 -119.77
C SER A 73 -73.86 -4.93 -120.43
N LEU A 74 -73.67 -6.14 -119.91
CA LEU A 74 -74.46 -7.31 -120.30
C LEU A 74 -75.72 -7.39 -119.43
N ALA A 75 -76.84 -7.80 -120.03
CA ALA A 75 -78.01 -8.19 -119.26
C ALA A 75 -77.73 -9.56 -118.62
N ALA A 76 -77.76 -9.61 -117.28
CA ALA A 76 -77.42 -10.79 -116.49
C ALA A 76 -78.67 -11.46 -115.91
N GLN A 77 -78.68 -12.79 -115.90
CA GLN A 77 -79.64 -13.60 -115.16
C GLN A 77 -78.91 -14.73 -114.41
N GLU A 78 -79.23 -14.90 -113.14
CA GLU A 78 -78.59 -15.91 -112.26
C GLU A 78 -79.56 -17.02 -111.90
N PHE A 79 -79.05 -18.25 -111.88
CA PHE A 79 -79.78 -19.46 -111.51
C PHE A 79 -78.98 -20.23 -110.46
N GLY A 80 -79.48 -20.32 -109.23
CA GLY A 80 -78.89 -21.21 -108.22
C GLY A 80 -78.98 -22.68 -108.67
N LEU A 81 -77.85 -23.40 -108.64
CA LEU A 81 -77.78 -24.81 -109.03
C LEU A 81 -77.06 -25.67 -107.99
N HIS A 82 -75.91 -25.20 -107.51
CA HIS A 82 -75.02 -25.94 -106.61
C HIS A 82 -75.03 -25.36 -105.19
N ASP A 83 -74.83 -26.21 -104.19
CA ASP A 83 -74.65 -25.78 -102.78
C ASP A 83 -73.16 -25.61 -102.46
N GLY A 84 -72.58 -24.53 -102.98
CA GLY A 84 -71.13 -24.27 -102.97
C GLY A 84 -70.60 -23.85 -104.34
N PRO A 85 -69.34 -23.42 -104.45
CA PRO A 85 -68.78 -22.90 -105.70
C PRO A 85 -68.82 -23.93 -106.84
N CYS A 86 -69.19 -23.47 -108.03
CA CYS A 86 -69.12 -24.26 -109.25
C CYS A 86 -67.78 -24.03 -109.97
N HIS A 87 -67.09 -25.13 -110.31
CA HIS A 87 -65.66 -25.14 -110.67
C HIS A 87 -65.36 -25.27 -112.17
N ASP A 88 -66.21 -25.95 -112.95
CA ASP A 88 -66.14 -25.97 -114.43
C ASP A 88 -67.55 -25.90 -115.03
N VAL A 89 -67.66 -25.24 -116.18
CA VAL A 89 -68.89 -25.03 -116.96
C VAL A 89 -68.57 -25.28 -118.43
N ARG A 90 -69.09 -26.37 -118.99
CA ARG A 90 -68.79 -26.83 -120.35
C ARG A 90 -70.03 -26.87 -121.24
N LEU A 91 -69.91 -26.31 -122.44
CA LEU A 91 -70.88 -26.48 -123.53
C LEU A 91 -70.43 -27.61 -124.46
N ALA A 92 -71.30 -28.57 -124.74
CA ALA A 92 -71.00 -29.71 -125.59
C ALA A 92 -71.27 -29.38 -127.07
N ALA A 93 -70.19 -29.14 -127.83
CA ALA A 93 -70.21 -28.64 -129.21
C ALA A 93 -71.22 -29.36 -130.13
N GLY A 94 -72.05 -28.59 -130.83
CA GLY A 94 -73.09 -29.10 -131.75
C GLY A 94 -74.33 -29.69 -131.06
N SER A 95 -74.36 -29.79 -129.73
CA SER A 95 -75.49 -30.32 -128.97
C SER A 95 -76.13 -29.26 -128.07
N ARG A 96 -77.40 -29.46 -127.71
CA ARG A 96 -78.18 -28.54 -126.88
C ARG A 96 -77.88 -28.65 -125.37
N LEU A 97 -76.65 -28.99 -124.99
CA LEU A 97 -76.31 -29.44 -123.64
C LEU A 97 -75.16 -28.63 -123.01
N ALA A 98 -75.43 -28.10 -121.82
CA ALA A 98 -74.43 -27.53 -120.92
C ALA A 98 -74.25 -28.47 -119.72
N ALA A 99 -73.03 -28.60 -119.21
CA ALA A 99 -72.71 -29.34 -118.00
C ALA A 99 -72.04 -28.41 -116.98
N THR A 100 -72.48 -28.46 -115.72
CA THR A 100 -71.87 -27.75 -114.58
C THR A 100 -71.45 -28.75 -113.51
N CYS A 101 -70.36 -28.47 -112.78
CA CYS A 101 -69.85 -29.32 -111.71
C CYS A 101 -69.53 -28.48 -110.46
N GLY A 102 -70.08 -28.86 -109.31
CA GLY A 102 -69.94 -28.13 -108.05
C GLY A 102 -69.04 -28.81 -107.02
N GLU A 103 -68.65 -28.04 -106.01
CA GLU A 103 -67.97 -28.52 -104.80
C GLU A 103 -68.88 -29.45 -103.96
N ASP A 104 -70.19 -29.40 -104.19
CA ASP A 104 -71.23 -30.32 -103.69
C ASP A 104 -71.19 -31.73 -104.32
N GLY A 105 -70.34 -31.95 -105.33
CA GLY A 105 -70.26 -33.22 -106.07
C GLY A 105 -71.43 -33.46 -107.03
N ALA A 106 -72.34 -32.51 -107.20
CA ALA A 106 -73.43 -32.61 -108.17
C ALA A 106 -72.93 -32.27 -109.58
N ILE A 107 -73.55 -32.90 -110.59
CA ILE A 107 -73.33 -32.59 -112.01
C ILE A 107 -74.69 -32.37 -112.66
N PHE A 108 -74.98 -31.14 -113.07
CA PHE A 108 -76.22 -30.82 -113.79
C PHE A 108 -75.98 -30.79 -115.29
N VAL A 109 -76.80 -31.54 -116.04
CA VAL A 109 -76.79 -31.57 -117.51
C VAL A 109 -78.03 -30.84 -118.02
N LEU A 110 -77.87 -29.57 -118.39
CA LEU A 110 -78.95 -28.64 -118.71
C LEU A 110 -79.21 -28.58 -120.22
N ARG A 111 -80.49 -28.62 -120.63
CA ARG A 111 -80.91 -28.55 -122.04
C ARG A 111 -81.39 -27.16 -122.48
N VAL A 112 -80.55 -26.44 -123.21
CA VAL A 112 -80.83 -25.14 -123.87
C VAL A 112 -81.68 -25.39 -125.15
N ARG A 113 -82.66 -24.55 -125.61
CA ARG A 113 -83.76 -25.03 -126.54
C ARG A 113 -84.00 -24.32 -127.93
N GLY A 114 -84.15 -25.10 -129.06
CA GLY A 114 -85.05 -24.96 -130.29
C GLY A 114 -84.75 -25.69 -131.71
N LEU A 115 -85.60 -26.62 -132.38
CA LEU A 115 -85.61 -27.34 -133.80
C LEU A 115 -86.86 -28.33 -134.23
N ALA A 116 -87.00 -28.98 -135.48
CA ALA A 116 -88.10 -29.91 -136.13
C ALA A 116 -87.65 -31.01 -137.27
N ALA A 117 -88.32 -31.87 -138.19
CA ALA A 117 -89.67 -32.30 -138.85
C ALA A 117 -89.72 -33.66 -139.80
N GLU A 118 -90.83 -34.18 -140.49
CA GLU A 118 -91.10 -35.62 -141.11
C GLU A 118 -92.11 -35.93 -142.40
N GLY A 119 -92.27 -37.17 -143.06
CA GLY A 119 -93.41 -37.69 -144.04
C GLY A 119 -93.32 -38.87 -145.19
N GLY A 120 -94.42 -39.54 -145.80
CA GLY A 120 -94.49 -40.49 -147.07
C GLY A 120 -95.69 -41.55 -147.46
N CYS A 121 -95.98 -42.11 -148.74
CA CYS A 121 -97.03 -43.22 -149.19
C CYS A 121 -97.21 -43.78 -150.75
N SER A 122 -97.91 -44.95 -151.17
CA SER A 122 -98.50 -45.46 -152.57
C SER A 122 -98.87 -47.06 -152.79
N GLY A 123 -99.47 -47.84 -153.81
CA GLY A 123 -100.42 -47.88 -155.07
C GLY A 123 -100.57 -49.22 -156.07
N PRO A 124 -101.73 -49.71 -156.73
CA PRO A 124 -101.96 -51.02 -157.60
C PRO A 124 -102.99 -51.17 -158.89
N ILE A 125 -103.17 -52.34 -159.70
CA ILE A 125 -104.12 -52.64 -160.96
C ILE A 125 -104.40 -54.15 -161.59
N ASP A 126 -105.31 -54.44 -162.64
CA ASP A 126 -105.73 -55.77 -163.42
C ASP A 126 -106.39 -55.66 -164.94
N SER A 127 -107.06 -56.48 -165.90
CA SER A 127 -107.85 -57.82 -166.22
C SER A 127 -108.18 -58.27 -167.79
N GLU A 128 -108.91 -59.42 -168.22
CA GLU A 128 -109.82 -59.76 -169.50
C GLU A 128 -109.73 -61.09 -170.51
N VAL A 129 -110.81 -61.65 -171.26
CA VAL A 129 -110.93 -62.97 -172.18
C VAL A 129 -112.08 -63.14 -173.37
N VAL A 130 -112.23 -64.23 -174.28
CA VAL A 130 -113.17 -64.51 -175.53
C VAL A 130 -113.82 -65.98 -175.81
N MET A 131 -114.83 -66.18 -176.74
CA MET A 131 -115.73 -67.39 -177.08
C MET A 131 -115.22 -68.65 -177.90
N VAL A 132 -115.85 -69.85 -177.73
CA VAL A 132 -115.67 -71.15 -178.49
C VAL A 132 -117.00 -71.98 -178.66
N ASN A 133 -116.97 -73.10 -179.42
CA ASN A 133 -118.09 -74.01 -179.77
C ASN A 133 -118.72 -74.78 -178.58
N ARG A 134 -120.00 -75.15 -178.69
CA ARG A 134 -120.86 -75.57 -177.55
C ARG A 134 -120.52 -76.92 -176.91
N GLY A 135 -119.86 -77.83 -177.62
CA GLY A 135 -119.43 -79.12 -177.04
C GLY A 135 -118.24 -78.97 -176.08
N ASP A 136 -117.24 -78.18 -176.48
CA ASP A 136 -115.99 -78.02 -175.76
C ASP A 136 -116.14 -77.22 -174.45
N MET A 137 -117.17 -76.37 -174.38
CA MET A 137 -117.60 -75.67 -173.16
C MET A 137 -117.86 -76.65 -172.01
N GLN A 138 -118.68 -77.70 -172.23
CA GLN A 138 -119.18 -78.54 -171.14
C GLN A 138 -118.05 -79.37 -170.50
N ALA A 139 -117.13 -79.90 -171.31
CA ALA A 139 -115.96 -80.62 -170.81
C ALA A 139 -115.00 -79.72 -170.00
N ARG A 140 -114.88 -78.43 -170.37
CA ARG A 140 -114.09 -77.45 -169.59
C ARG A 140 -114.79 -77.01 -168.32
N GLU A 141 -116.12 -76.90 -168.31
CA GLU A 141 -116.89 -76.58 -167.10
C GLU A 141 -116.80 -77.70 -166.05
N GLU A 142 -116.72 -78.96 -166.45
CA GLU A 142 -116.48 -80.11 -165.56
C GLU A 142 -115.05 -80.12 -165.00
N GLU A 143 -114.03 -79.88 -165.82
CA GLU A 143 -112.62 -79.78 -165.40
C GLU A 143 -112.38 -78.63 -164.39
N ILE A 144 -113.00 -77.46 -164.64
CA ILE A 144 -112.93 -76.31 -163.75
C ILE A 144 -113.62 -76.60 -162.41
N GLN A 145 -114.76 -77.30 -162.39
CA GLN A 145 -115.42 -77.69 -161.14
C GLN A 145 -114.56 -78.65 -160.30
N LEU A 146 -113.86 -79.60 -160.94
CA LEU A 146 -112.96 -80.52 -160.23
C LEU A 146 -111.82 -79.73 -159.56
N LEU A 147 -111.12 -78.87 -160.30
CA LEU A 147 -110.02 -78.05 -159.79
C LEU A 147 -110.49 -77.06 -158.70
N GLN A 148 -111.71 -76.53 -158.80
CA GLN A 148 -112.31 -75.71 -157.73
C GLN A 148 -112.54 -76.52 -156.44
N SER A 149 -112.92 -77.80 -156.54
CA SER A 149 -113.08 -78.68 -155.37
C SER A 149 -111.73 -79.02 -154.70
N GLU A 150 -110.68 -79.26 -155.48
CA GLU A 150 -109.32 -79.49 -154.97
C GLU A 150 -108.71 -78.22 -154.34
N ALA A 151 -108.91 -77.07 -154.97
CA ALA A 151 -108.48 -75.78 -154.41
C ALA A 151 -109.26 -75.40 -153.14
N ALA A 152 -110.48 -75.90 -152.96
CA ALA A 152 -111.23 -75.76 -151.72
C ALA A 152 -110.71 -76.69 -150.62
N SER A 153 -110.44 -77.98 -150.92
CA SER A 153 -109.93 -78.94 -149.92
C SER A 153 -108.53 -78.56 -149.44
N LEU A 154 -107.63 -78.12 -150.32
CA LEU A 154 -106.30 -77.61 -149.95
C LEU A 154 -106.38 -76.36 -149.06
N LYS A 155 -107.35 -75.47 -149.28
CA LYS A 155 -107.57 -74.31 -148.40
C LYS A 155 -108.04 -74.71 -147.01
N VAL A 156 -108.87 -75.75 -146.90
CA VAL A 156 -109.27 -76.30 -145.58
C VAL A 156 -108.06 -76.91 -144.88
N HIS A 157 -107.29 -77.76 -145.56
CA HIS A 157 -106.10 -78.39 -144.98
C HIS A 157 -105.06 -77.37 -144.48
N LEU A 158 -104.80 -76.30 -145.25
CA LEU A 158 -103.88 -75.24 -144.82
C LEU A 158 -104.39 -74.42 -143.63
N VAL A 159 -105.71 -74.29 -143.46
CA VAL A 159 -106.30 -73.66 -142.27
C VAL A 159 -106.22 -74.59 -141.07
N GLU A 160 -106.41 -75.90 -141.25
CA GLU A 160 -106.27 -76.92 -140.21
C GLU A 160 -104.81 -77.07 -139.76
N GLU A 161 -103.84 -77.16 -140.67
CA GLU A 161 -102.41 -77.16 -140.35
C GLU A 161 -101.98 -75.88 -139.63
N LYS A 162 -102.48 -74.71 -140.05
CA LYS A 162 -102.23 -73.44 -139.36
C LYS A 162 -102.81 -73.46 -137.94
N ALA A 163 -104.05 -73.90 -137.77
CA ALA A 163 -104.70 -73.98 -136.46
C ALA A 163 -103.95 -74.93 -135.52
N ASN A 164 -103.55 -76.11 -136.02
CA ASN A 164 -102.73 -77.08 -135.28
C ASN A 164 -101.37 -76.49 -134.87
N MET A 165 -100.70 -75.74 -135.75
CA MET A 165 -99.43 -75.07 -135.44
C MET A 165 -99.60 -73.90 -134.46
N GLU A 166 -100.72 -73.17 -134.51
CA GLU A 166 -101.08 -72.13 -133.55
C GLU A 166 -101.40 -72.76 -132.17
N GLU A 167 -102.13 -73.87 -132.12
CA GLU A 167 -102.38 -74.65 -130.89
C GLU A 167 -101.08 -75.20 -130.29
N ASP A 168 -100.21 -75.81 -131.11
CA ASP A 168 -98.95 -76.39 -130.61
C ASP A 168 -97.95 -75.31 -130.14
N CYS A 169 -97.98 -74.13 -130.75
CA CYS A 169 -97.25 -72.95 -130.28
C CYS A 169 -97.82 -72.44 -128.95
N ASN A 170 -99.13 -72.25 -128.86
CA ASN A 170 -99.82 -71.84 -127.63
C ASN A 170 -99.60 -72.82 -126.48
N ARG A 171 -99.60 -74.13 -126.76
CA ARG A 171 -99.29 -75.21 -125.81
C ARG A 171 -97.87 -75.10 -125.27
N ARG A 172 -96.87 -74.92 -126.13
CA ARG A 172 -95.47 -74.71 -125.70
C ARG A 172 -95.29 -73.43 -124.88
N VAL A 173 -95.99 -72.35 -125.22
CA VAL A 173 -96.00 -71.09 -124.44
C VAL A 173 -96.69 -71.29 -123.09
N ALA A 174 -97.77 -72.08 -123.01
CA ALA A 174 -98.43 -72.42 -121.76
C ALA A 174 -97.54 -73.30 -120.87
N GLU A 175 -96.92 -74.35 -121.41
CA GLU A 175 -95.97 -75.23 -120.69
C GLU A 175 -94.73 -74.47 -120.20
N ALA A 176 -94.24 -73.48 -120.95
CA ALA A 176 -93.16 -72.61 -120.51
C ALA A 176 -93.61 -71.73 -119.33
N ARG A 177 -94.74 -71.02 -119.48
CA ARG A 177 -95.31 -70.19 -118.40
C ARG A 177 -95.64 -70.98 -117.14
N GLU A 178 -96.07 -72.23 -117.26
CA GLU A 178 -96.34 -73.10 -116.11
C GLU A 178 -95.04 -73.51 -115.37
N LYS A 179 -93.94 -73.70 -116.10
CA LYS A 179 -92.61 -73.93 -115.51
C LYS A 179 -92.09 -72.65 -114.85
N ASP A 180 -92.11 -71.53 -115.56
CA ASP A 180 -91.70 -70.21 -115.04
C ASP A 180 -92.47 -69.87 -113.76
N GLN A 181 -93.79 -70.10 -113.75
CA GLN A 181 -94.65 -69.86 -112.58
C GLN A 181 -94.28 -70.76 -111.40
N LYS A 182 -94.02 -72.06 -111.63
CA LYS A 182 -93.57 -72.99 -110.58
C LYS A 182 -92.18 -72.63 -110.04
N GLU A 183 -91.26 -72.21 -110.91
CA GLU A 183 -89.94 -71.73 -110.50
C GLU A 183 -90.05 -70.43 -109.69
N ILE A 184 -90.92 -69.50 -110.09
CA ILE A 184 -91.24 -68.29 -109.32
C ILE A 184 -91.86 -68.62 -107.95
N GLU A 185 -92.75 -69.61 -107.86
CA GLU A 185 -93.36 -70.06 -106.61
C GLU A 185 -92.35 -70.74 -105.67
N VAL A 186 -91.49 -71.62 -106.21
CA VAL A 186 -90.38 -72.23 -105.45
C VAL A 186 -89.40 -71.16 -104.99
N LEU A 187 -89.00 -70.23 -105.86
CA LEU A 187 -88.09 -69.13 -105.50
C LEU A 187 -88.70 -68.24 -104.41
N ARG A 188 -89.98 -67.87 -104.50
CA ARG A 188 -90.68 -67.14 -103.43
C ARG A 188 -90.65 -67.89 -102.10
N ALA A 189 -90.98 -69.19 -102.10
CA ALA A 189 -90.91 -70.02 -100.89
C ALA A 189 -89.48 -70.11 -100.31
N THR A 190 -88.44 -70.18 -101.15
CA THR A 190 -87.04 -70.11 -100.67
C THR A 190 -86.65 -68.74 -100.12
N CYS A 191 -87.11 -67.64 -100.74
CA CYS A 191 -86.90 -66.30 -100.22
C CYS A 191 -87.62 -66.08 -98.89
N GLU A 192 -88.87 -66.51 -98.75
CA GLU A 192 -89.66 -66.41 -97.52
C GLU A 192 -89.03 -67.22 -96.38
N THR A 193 -88.61 -68.47 -96.64
CA THR A 193 -87.93 -69.30 -95.63
C THR A 193 -86.55 -68.78 -95.26
N LEU A 194 -85.78 -68.21 -96.20
CA LEU A 194 -84.52 -67.53 -95.90
C LEU A 194 -84.72 -66.24 -95.09
N GLN A 195 -85.75 -65.45 -95.38
CA GLN A 195 -86.12 -64.26 -94.60
C GLN A 195 -86.60 -64.64 -93.18
N GLN A 196 -87.40 -65.71 -93.05
CA GLN A 196 -87.77 -66.26 -91.76
C GLN A 196 -86.54 -66.71 -90.97
N ARG A 197 -85.60 -67.45 -91.60
CA ARG A 197 -84.37 -67.89 -90.93
C ARG A 197 -83.47 -66.72 -90.54
N ALA A 198 -83.32 -65.71 -91.39
CA ALA A 198 -82.56 -64.50 -91.08
C ALA A 198 -83.18 -63.76 -89.88
N THR A 199 -84.48 -63.49 -89.92
CA THR A 199 -85.16 -62.78 -88.82
C THR A 199 -85.26 -63.59 -87.51
N THR A 200 -85.24 -64.93 -87.55
CA THR A 200 -85.04 -65.74 -86.32
C THR A 200 -83.61 -65.64 -85.81
N GLN A 201 -82.60 -65.73 -86.69
CA GLN A 201 -81.19 -65.60 -86.29
C GLN A 201 -80.88 -64.20 -85.74
N GLU A 202 -81.43 -63.13 -86.33
CA GLU A 202 -81.33 -61.77 -85.79
C GLU A 202 -81.94 -61.65 -84.39
N ARG A 203 -83.11 -62.27 -84.15
CA ARG A 203 -83.75 -62.29 -82.82
C ARG A 203 -82.94 -63.11 -81.81
N GLU A 204 -82.38 -64.23 -82.21
CA GLU A 204 -81.50 -65.05 -81.36
C GLU A 204 -80.23 -64.30 -80.99
N MET A 205 -79.55 -63.67 -81.96
CA MET A 205 -78.37 -62.83 -81.71
C MET A 205 -78.70 -61.62 -80.82
N LEU A 206 -79.79 -60.90 -81.08
CA LEU A 206 -80.25 -59.79 -80.23
C LEU A 206 -80.60 -60.27 -78.80
N SER A 207 -81.12 -61.48 -78.64
CA SER A 207 -81.38 -62.08 -77.32
C SER A 207 -80.08 -62.45 -76.60
N GLN A 208 -79.10 -63.02 -77.32
CA GLN A 208 -77.78 -63.34 -76.77
C GLN A 208 -77.01 -62.08 -76.37
N THR A 209 -76.99 -61.04 -77.22
CA THR A 209 -76.37 -59.75 -76.90
C THR A 209 -77.02 -59.14 -75.65
N LYS A 210 -78.35 -59.10 -75.55
CA LYS A 210 -79.05 -58.58 -74.36
C LYS A 210 -78.80 -59.41 -73.10
N ALA A 211 -78.66 -60.73 -73.21
CA ALA A 211 -78.30 -61.58 -72.09
C ALA A 211 -76.86 -61.30 -71.60
N MET A 212 -75.92 -61.13 -72.54
CA MET A 212 -74.52 -60.78 -72.24
C MET A 212 -74.39 -59.35 -71.68
N GLU A 213 -75.15 -58.39 -72.21
CA GLU A 213 -75.26 -57.03 -71.67
C GLU A 213 -75.81 -57.05 -70.23
N ALA A 214 -76.87 -57.82 -69.97
CA ALA A 214 -77.43 -57.97 -68.62
C ALA A 214 -76.46 -58.68 -67.64
N GLU A 215 -75.70 -59.67 -68.09
CA GLU A 215 -74.65 -60.31 -67.30
C GLU A 215 -73.50 -59.35 -67.00
N HIS A 216 -73.04 -58.58 -67.99
CA HIS A 216 -72.01 -57.56 -67.80
C HIS A 216 -72.46 -56.43 -66.85
N LEU A 217 -73.70 -55.96 -66.97
CA LEU A 217 -74.29 -55.01 -66.03
C LEU A 217 -74.35 -55.60 -64.62
N HIS A 218 -74.85 -56.84 -64.46
CA HIS A 218 -74.89 -57.48 -63.15
C HIS A 218 -73.50 -57.67 -62.52
N VAL A 219 -72.47 -57.97 -63.33
CA VAL A 219 -71.07 -58.05 -62.88
C VAL A 219 -70.52 -56.67 -62.51
N ALA A 220 -70.92 -55.59 -63.20
CA ALA A 220 -70.59 -54.22 -62.84
C ALA A 220 -71.26 -53.79 -61.53
N ASP A 221 -72.58 -53.93 -61.39
CA ASP A 221 -73.34 -53.66 -60.17
C ASP A 221 -72.74 -54.40 -58.96
N ALA A 222 -72.42 -55.70 -59.16
CA ALA A 222 -71.82 -56.54 -58.13
C ALA A 222 -70.33 -56.25 -57.89
N LEU A 223 -69.68 -55.38 -58.67
CA LEU A 223 -68.33 -54.88 -58.45
C LEU A 223 -68.37 -53.51 -57.77
N GLU A 224 -69.23 -52.60 -58.23
CA GLU A 224 -69.51 -51.30 -57.61
C GLU A 224 -69.96 -51.48 -56.16
N SER A 225 -70.95 -52.33 -55.90
CA SER A 225 -71.40 -52.67 -54.54
C SER A 225 -70.27 -53.23 -53.64
N LYS A 226 -69.26 -53.90 -54.20
CA LYS A 226 -68.07 -54.38 -53.47
C LYS A 226 -67.02 -53.29 -53.24
N TYR A 227 -67.04 -52.19 -53.97
CA TYR A 227 -66.21 -51.02 -53.72
C TYR A 227 -66.92 -50.05 -52.77
N ASP A 228 -68.22 -49.82 -52.92
CA ASP A 228 -69.02 -49.03 -51.99
C ASP A 228 -68.93 -49.59 -50.56
N ALA A 229 -69.11 -50.91 -50.40
CA ALA A 229 -68.98 -51.58 -49.11
C ALA A 229 -67.55 -51.57 -48.52
N LYS A 230 -66.51 -51.27 -49.33
CA LYS A 230 -65.14 -51.02 -48.83
C LYS A 230 -64.94 -49.55 -48.46
N ILE A 231 -65.51 -48.63 -49.25
CA ILE A 231 -65.48 -47.20 -48.97
C ILE A 231 -66.17 -46.94 -47.64
N SER A 232 -67.40 -47.45 -47.44
CA SER A 232 -68.12 -47.32 -46.16
C SER A 232 -67.37 -47.94 -44.98
N ALA A 233 -66.73 -49.10 -45.18
CA ALA A 233 -65.96 -49.77 -44.13
C ALA A 233 -64.67 -49.02 -43.73
N GLU A 234 -64.00 -48.34 -44.68
CA GLU A 234 -62.89 -47.45 -44.35
C GLU A 234 -63.40 -46.10 -43.80
N GLU A 235 -64.55 -45.58 -44.23
CA GLU A 235 -65.21 -44.38 -43.65
C GLU A 235 -65.60 -44.61 -42.17
N ASP A 236 -66.19 -45.76 -41.83
CA ASP A 236 -66.46 -46.18 -40.45
C ASP A 236 -65.17 -46.23 -39.62
N ARG A 237 -64.09 -46.77 -40.22
CA ARG A 237 -62.77 -46.91 -39.58
C ARG A 237 -62.04 -45.57 -39.39
N PHE A 238 -62.13 -44.66 -40.36
CA PHE A 238 -61.64 -43.29 -40.20
C PHE A 238 -62.44 -42.56 -39.12
N SER A 239 -63.77 -42.76 -39.09
CA SER A 239 -64.65 -42.19 -38.06
C SER A 239 -64.33 -42.70 -36.66
N SER A 240 -64.05 -44.00 -36.50
CA SER A 240 -63.62 -44.57 -35.22
C SER A 240 -62.23 -44.08 -34.80
N LEU A 241 -61.27 -44.00 -35.73
CA LEU A 241 -59.92 -43.50 -35.47
C LEU A 241 -59.93 -42.00 -35.12
N GLU A 242 -60.79 -41.20 -35.75
CA GLU A 242 -61.03 -39.81 -35.36
C GLU A 242 -61.63 -39.70 -33.96
N ALA A 243 -62.59 -40.57 -33.60
CA ALA A 243 -63.17 -40.59 -32.26
C ALA A 243 -62.11 -40.94 -31.19
N GLU A 244 -61.29 -41.97 -31.44
CA GLU A 244 -60.16 -42.34 -30.58
C GLU A 244 -59.15 -41.19 -30.43
N LEU A 245 -58.78 -40.53 -31.54
CA LEU A 245 -57.86 -39.40 -31.55
C LEU A 245 -58.42 -38.21 -30.76
N ARG A 246 -59.71 -37.88 -30.93
CA ARG A 246 -60.40 -36.82 -30.15
C ARG A 246 -60.39 -37.13 -28.66
N VAL A 247 -60.66 -38.38 -28.26
CA VAL A 247 -60.59 -38.82 -26.85
C VAL A 247 -59.17 -38.74 -26.31
N LEU A 248 -58.17 -39.20 -27.07
CA LEU A 248 -56.76 -39.15 -26.66
C LEU A 248 -56.26 -37.71 -26.51
N VAL A 249 -56.64 -36.79 -27.41
CA VAL A 249 -56.32 -35.35 -27.29
C VAL A 249 -56.90 -34.76 -26.01
N VAL A 250 -58.16 -35.06 -25.67
CA VAL A 250 -58.78 -34.59 -24.42
C VAL A 250 -58.05 -35.15 -23.19
N GLN A 251 -57.68 -36.44 -23.19
CA GLN A 251 -56.91 -37.06 -22.10
C GLN A 251 -55.52 -36.42 -21.94
N LEU A 252 -54.81 -36.16 -23.05
CA LEU A 252 -53.48 -35.52 -23.02
C LEU A 252 -53.53 -34.07 -22.53
N VAL A 253 -54.59 -33.32 -22.90
CA VAL A 253 -54.82 -31.96 -22.37
C VAL A 253 -55.10 -32.01 -20.87
N ALA A 254 -56.03 -32.86 -20.42
CA ALA A 254 -56.36 -33.00 -19.00
C ALA A 254 -55.13 -33.41 -18.17
N ALA A 255 -54.38 -34.44 -18.58
CA ALA A 255 -53.17 -34.88 -17.88
C ALA A 255 -52.08 -33.79 -17.81
N ARG A 256 -51.97 -32.96 -18.85
CA ARG A 256 -51.07 -31.78 -18.87
C ARG A 256 -51.54 -30.69 -17.91
N GLU A 257 -52.85 -30.43 -17.85
CA GLU A 257 -53.43 -29.42 -16.95
C GLU A 257 -53.31 -29.85 -15.48
N GLU A 258 -53.63 -31.10 -15.14
CA GLU A 258 -53.37 -31.64 -13.80
C GLU A 258 -51.87 -31.58 -13.44
N GLY A 259 -50.98 -31.89 -14.40
CA GLY A 259 -49.53 -31.81 -14.21
C GLY A 259 -49.07 -30.39 -13.88
N LEU A 260 -49.61 -29.39 -14.59
CA LEU A 260 -49.35 -27.97 -14.32
C LEU A 260 -49.94 -27.52 -12.97
N GLN A 261 -51.14 -27.98 -12.61
CA GLN A 261 -51.76 -27.70 -11.31
C GLN A 261 -50.92 -28.27 -10.16
N ARG A 262 -50.57 -29.56 -10.19
CA ARG A 262 -49.71 -30.20 -9.16
C ARG A 262 -48.38 -29.46 -8.99
N VAL A 263 -47.74 -29.03 -10.07
CA VAL A 263 -46.49 -28.25 -10.01
C VAL A 263 -46.73 -26.84 -9.46
N ALA A 264 -47.86 -26.19 -9.75
CA ALA A 264 -48.21 -24.89 -9.19
C ALA A 264 -48.50 -24.99 -7.68
N GLU A 265 -49.25 -26.00 -7.24
CA GLU A 265 -49.54 -26.30 -5.83
C GLU A 265 -48.27 -26.59 -5.04
N GLN A 266 -47.39 -27.46 -5.56
CA GLN A 266 -46.09 -27.76 -4.93
C GLN A 266 -45.24 -26.49 -4.79
N ARG A 267 -45.17 -25.64 -5.84
CA ARG A 267 -44.46 -24.36 -5.79
C ARG A 267 -45.06 -23.39 -4.78
N ALA A 268 -46.39 -23.29 -4.70
CA ALA A 268 -47.08 -22.45 -3.74
C ALA A 268 -46.84 -22.92 -2.30
N HIS A 269 -46.88 -24.24 -2.06
CA HIS A 269 -46.59 -24.84 -0.76
C HIS A 269 -45.14 -24.61 -0.33
N HIS A 270 -44.16 -24.92 -1.18
CA HIS A 270 -42.73 -24.69 -0.88
C HIS A 270 -42.44 -23.20 -0.68
N LYS A 271 -43.08 -22.31 -1.45
CA LYS A 271 -42.97 -20.86 -1.25
C LYS A 271 -43.50 -20.46 0.13
N LEU A 272 -44.68 -20.93 0.54
CA LEU A 272 -45.26 -20.63 1.84
C LEU A 272 -44.40 -21.17 3.00
N GLU A 273 -43.81 -22.36 2.85
CA GLU A 273 -42.87 -22.91 3.83
C GLU A 273 -41.59 -22.07 3.94
N LEU A 274 -41.02 -21.61 2.82
CA LEU A 274 -39.86 -20.71 2.82
C LEU A 274 -40.20 -19.34 3.42
N GLU A 275 -41.35 -18.76 3.08
CA GLU A 275 -41.83 -17.50 3.69
C GLU A 275 -42.03 -17.65 5.20
N ARG A 276 -42.56 -18.79 5.67
CA ARG A 276 -42.65 -19.08 7.11
C ARG A 276 -41.27 -19.26 7.76
N GLN A 277 -40.36 -20.02 7.14
CA GLN A 277 -39.01 -20.22 7.67
C GLN A 277 -38.22 -18.90 7.75
N VAL A 278 -38.36 -18.01 6.76
CA VAL A 278 -37.78 -16.66 6.81
C VAL A 278 -38.42 -15.85 7.94
N GLY A 279 -39.74 -15.85 8.10
CA GLY A 279 -40.42 -15.18 9.21
C GLY A 279 -40.01 -15.71 10.59
N ASP A 280 -39.89 -17.03 10.75
CA ASP A 280 -39.42 -17.70 11.97
C ASP A 280 -37.97 -17.26 12.31
N LYS A 281 -37.10 -17.13 11.29
CA LYS A 281 -35.71 -16.66 11.43
C LYS A 281 -35.60 -15.17 11.71
N ASP A 282 -36.40 -14.32 11.05
CA ASP A 282 -36.43 -12.88 11.30
C ASP A 282 -36.97 -12.55 12.69
N ALA A 283 -37.92 -13.33 13.20
CA ALA A 283 -38.38 -13.23 14.58
C ALA A 283 -37.28 -13.59 15.58
N GLU A 284 -36.48 -14.63 15.31
CA GLU A 284 -35.34 -15.00 16.15
C GLU A 284 -34.20 -13.98 16.08
N VAL A 285 -33.88 -13.46 14.89
CA VAL A 285 -32.90 -12.38 14.71
C VAL A 285 -33.32 -11.10 15.46
N LYS A 286 -34.62 -10.81 15.58
CA LYS A 286 -35.13 -9.73 16.45
C LYS A 286 -34.87 -10.04 17.92
N ARG A 287 -35.32 -11.19 18.44
CA ARG A 287 -35.06 -11.59 19.85
C ARG A 287 -33.58 -11.52 20.23
N LEU A 288 -32.69 -11.96 19.35
CA LEU A 288 -31.25 -11.93 19.57
C LEU A 288 -30.68 -10.50 19.56
N LYS A 289 -31.19 -9.60 18.71
CA LYS A 289 -30.86 -8.17 18.76
C LYS A 289 -31.36 -7.52 20.04
N ASP A 290 -32.63 -7.71 20.38
CA ASP A 290 -33.27 -7.17 21.59
C ASP A 290 -32.50 -7.63 22.86
N LEU A 291 -32.04 -8.89 22.89
CA LEU A 291 -31.22 -9.44 23.96
C LEU A 291 -29.79 -8.86 23.99
N VAL A 292 -29.16 -8.63 22.83
CA VAL A 292 -27.85 -7.96 22.74
C VAL A 292 -27.94 -6.50 23.17
N GLU A 293 -28.99 -5.78 22.79
CA GLU A 293 -29.22 -4.39 23.22
C GLU A 293 -29.52 -4.30 24.72
N PHE A 294 -30.37 -5.20 25.26
CA PHE A 294 -30.64 -5.30 26.69
C PHE A 294 -29.39 -5.66 27.51
N THR A 295 -28.62 -6.67 27.09
CA THR A 295 -27.40 -7.08 27.81
C THR A 295 -26.33 -6.00 27.73
N ARG A 296 -26.15 -5.36 26.57
CA ARG A 296 -25.29 -4.18 26.43
C ARG A 296 -25.71 -3.05 27.37
N HIS A 297 -26.96 -2.62 27.34
CA HIS A 297 -27.43 -1.52 28.19
C HIS A 297 -27.21 -1.85 29.68
N ARG A 298 -27.44 -3.10 30.09
CA ARG A 298 -27.13 -3.57 31.45
C ARG A 298 -25.64 -3.52 31.79
N PHE A 299 -24.74 -3.85 30.86
CA PHE A 299 -23.30 -3.73 31.07
C PHE A 299 -22.85 -2.26 31.10
N ASP A 300 -23.35 -1.43 30.20
CA ASP A 300 -23.07 0.02 30.17
C ASP A 300 -23.50 0.65 31.53
N THR A 301 -24.71 0.35 32.02
CA THR A 301 -25.18 0.80 33.35
C THR A 301 -24.37 0.23 34.53
N MET A 302 -23.86 -1.00 34.43
CA MET A 302 -23.00 -1.59 35.45
C MET A 302 -21.63 -0.90 35.51
N LEU A 303 -21.08 -0.51 34.35
CA LEU A 303 -19.84 0.25 34.25
C LEU A 303 -20.01 1.67 34.81
N ASP A 304 -21.12 2.34 34.50
CA ASP A 304 -21.45 3.66 35.07
C ASP A 304 -21.58 3.59 36.62
N GLN A 305 -22.23 2.54 37.13
CA GLN A 305 -22.33 2.30 38.58
C GLN A 305 -20.96 2.04 39.22
N GLN A 306 -20.16 1.14 38.63
CA GLN A 306 -18.83 0.82 39.14
C GLN A 306 -17.88 2.03 39.09
N ALA A 307 -17.96 2.87 38.05
CA ALA A 307 -17.18 4.10 37.97
C ALA A 307 -17.56 5.09 39.09
N LEU A 308 -18.86 5.27 39.34
CA LEU A 308 -19.34 6.12 40.43
C LEU A 308 -18.93 5.58 41.82
N GLU A 309 -19.01 4.26 42.02
CA GLU A 309 -18.53 3.61 43.25
C GLU A 309 -17.02 3.80 43.45
N GLN A 310 -16.21 3.69 42.39
CA GLN A 310 -14.75 3.89 42.43
C GLN A 310 -14.36 5.36 42.69
N ASP A 311 -15.05 6.32 42.08
CA ASP A 311 -14.83 7.75 42.37
C ASP A 311 -15.22 8.09 43.81
N LEU A 312 -16.32 7.52 44.33
CA LEU A 312 -16.73 7.69 45.72
C LEU A 312 -15.72 7.05 46.70
N GLU A 313 -15.31 5.79 46.48
CA GLU A 313 -14.28 5.11 47.28
C GLU A 313 -12.98 5.92 47.29
N LYS A 314 -12.55 6.41 46.12
CA LYS A 314 -11.36 7.25 46.01
C LYS A 314 -11.50 8.55 46.80
N THR A 315 -12.60 9.28 46.69
CA THR A 315 -12.78 10.54 47.46
C THR A 315 -12.82 10.30 48.97
N GLU A 316 -13.38 9.18 49.43
CA GLU A 316 -13.37 8.82 50.85
C GLU A 316 -11.98 8.36 51.31
N LEU A 317 -11.22 7.61 50.49
CA LEU A 317 -9.83 7.27 50.76
C LEU A 317 -8.93 8.52 50.80
N ASP A 318 -9.07 9.43 49.85
CA ASP A 318 -8.34 10.71 49.83
C ASP A 318 -8.67 11.52 51.11
N ARG A 319 -9.95 11.62 51.50
CA ARG A 319 -10.39 12.27 52.75
C ARG A 319 -9.83 11.61 54.02
N ILE A 320 -9.79 10.27 54.07
CA ILE A 320 -9.20 9.51 55.18
C ILE A 320 -7.68 9.72 55.24
N ASN A 321 -7.00 9.72 54.08
CA ASN A 321 -5.57 9.98 53.98
C ASN A 321 -5.22 11.41 54.41
N GLU A 322 -6.02 12.41 54.03
CA GLU A 322 -5.87 13.79 54.49
C GLU A 322 -6.01 13.91 56.01
N LEU A 323 -7.05 13.31 56.60
CA LEU A 323 -7.23 13.30 58.06
C LEU A 323 -6.09 12.58 58.79
N GLN A 324 -5.65 11.41 58.31
CA GLN A 324 -4.49 10.72 58.88
C GLN A 324 -3.20 11.54 58.74
N LEU A 325 -3.02 12.28 57.65
CA LEU A 325 -1.88 13.16 57.45
C LEU A 325 -1.93 14.38 58.38
N GLU A 326 -3.11 14.93 58.68
CA GLU A 326 -3.29 15.97 59.69
C GLU A 326 -3.03 15.46 61.11
N GLU A 327 -3.55 14.28 61.46
CA GLU A 327 -3.25 13.63 62.75
C GLU A 327 -1.74 13.37 62.89
N GLN A 328 -1.09 12.85 61.85
CA GLN A 328 0.37 12.64 61.82
C GLN A 328 1.13 13.96 61.96
N ARG A 329 0.72 15.05 61.29
CA ARG A 329 1.33 16.39 61.46
C ARG A 329 1.15 16.92 62.89
N VAL A 330 0.00 16.69 63.52
CA VAL A 330 -0.24 17.08 64.92
C VAL A 330 0.62 16.26 65.88
N VAL A 331 0.79 14.95 65.64
CA VAL A 331 1.70 14.09 66.41
C VAL A 331 3.16 14.50 66.20
N GLU A 332 3.59 14.75 64.96
CA GLU A 332 4.93 15.24 64.61
C GLU A 332 5.22 16.58 65.30
N TYR A 333 4.26 17.51 65.34
CA TYR A 333 4.40 18.79 66.04
C TYR A 333 4.51 18.61 67.56
N ARG A 334 3.72 17.71 68.17
CA ARG A 334 3.86 17.35 69.59
C ARG A 334 5.24 16.75 69.89
N LEU A 335 5.66 15.76 69.10
CA LEU A 335 6.97 15.11 69.23
C LEU A 335 8.12 16.09 69.01
N LYS A 336 8.02 17.05 68.09
CA LYS A 336 9.01 18.14 67.94
C LYS A 336 9.06 19.05 69.18
N LYS A 337 7.91 19.44 69.73
CA LYS A 337 7.83 20.25 70.95
C LYS A 337 8.38 19.51 72.17
N GLU A 338 8.10 18.22 72.30
CA GLU A 338 8.64 17.34 73.33
C GLU A 338 10.15 17.16 73.14
N GLN A 339 10.62 16.89 71.91
CA GLN A 339 12.05 16.78 71.57
C GLN A 339 12.80 18.08 71.89
N ASP A 340 12.25 19.26 71.59
CA ASP A 340 12.86 20.54 71.91
C ASP A 340 12.81 20.87 73.42
N THR A 341 11.86 20.29 74.16
CA THR A 341 11.82 20.35 75.62
C THR A 341 12.89 19.43 76.22
N ILE A 342 13.06 18.22 75.67
CA ILE A 342 14.11 17.27 76.05
C ILE A 342 15.50 17.84 75.72
N LYS A 343 15.71 18.43 74.53
CA LYS A 343 16.96 19.13 74.18
C LYS A 343 17.28 20.23 75.18
N LYS A 344 16.33 21.10 75.53
CA LYS A 344 16.53 22.13 76.56
C LYS A 344 16.83 21.52 77.94
N GLY A 345 16.22 20.39 78.28
CA GLY A 345 16.54 19.61 79.48
C GLY A 345 17.98 19.09 79.45
N LEU A 346 18.43 18.52 78.33
CA LEU A 346 19.81 18.07 78.11
C LEU A 346 20.80 19.25 78.14
N ASP A 347 20.51 20.36 77.46
CA ASP A 347 21.30 21.60 77.48
C ASP A 347 21.48 22.17 78.90
N ILE A 348 20.49 21.96 79.78
CA ILE A 348 20.55 22.33 81.20
C ILE A 348 21.38 21.29 81.96
N MET A 349 21.09 20.00 81.80
CA MET A 349 21.83 18.91 82.46
C MET A 349 23.30 18.85 82.07
N GLU A 350 23.67 19.23 80.84
CA GLU A 350 25.07 19.35 80.40
C GLU A 350 25.76 20.55 81.05
N LYS A 351 25.08 21.70 81.19
CA LYS A 351 25.60 22.85 81.95
C LYS A 351 25.69 22.54 83.45
N ASP A 352 24.79 21.73 83.98
CA ASP A 352 24.82 21.28 85.38
C ASP A 352 25.95 20.27 85.60
N ARG A 353 26.17 19.34 84.65
CA ARG A 353 27.33 18.44 84.60
C ARG A 353 28.64 19.22 84.49
N GLU A 354 28.68 20.29 83.70
CA GLU A 354 29.87 21.13 83.53
C GLU A 354 30.16 21.97 84.77
N ARG A 355 29.14 22.56 85.41
CA ARG A 355 29.29 23.21 86.72
C ARG A 355 29.75 22.22 87.78
N ALA A 356 29.12 21.05 87.89
CA ALA A 356 29.54 20.01 88.82
C ALA A 356 30.97 19.50 88.51
N ALA A 357 31.40 19.45 87.25
CA ALA A 357 32.75 19.08 86.86
C ALA A 357 33.78 20.20 87.18
N GLN A 358 33.40 21.48 87.07
CA GLN A 358 34.21 22.61 87.50
C GLN A 358 34.34 22.63 89.04
N GLU A 359 33.24 22.47 89.76
CA GLU A 359 33.21 22.33 91.22
C GLU A 359 34.03 21.11 91.69
N GLN A 360 33.93 19.97 91.00
CA GLN A 360 34.79 18.79 91.24
C GLN A 360 36.27 19.06 90.95
N TYR A 361 36.60 19.82 89.90
CA TYR A 361 37.97 20.19 89.59
C TYR A 361 38.55 21.16 90.63
N GLU A 362 37.79 22.20 91.02
CA GLU A 362 38.18 23.16 92.06
C GLU A 362 38.35 22.47 93.42
N THR A 363 37.40 21.63 93.83
CA THR A 363 37.52 20.85 95.06
C THR A 363 38.64 19.81 94.99
N ALA A 364 38.89 19.18 93.84
CA ALA A 364 40.05 18.31 93.66
C ALA A 364 41.38 19.08 93.75
N VAL A 365 41.48 20.30 93.21
CA VAL A 365 42.66 21.17 93.36
C VAL A 365 42.85 21.59 94.81
N ILE A 366 41.77 21.95 95.52
CA ILE A 366 41.80 22.26 96.96
C ILE A 366 42.27 21.05 97.77
N VAL A 367 41.70 19.86 97.53
CA VAL A 367 42.11 18.61 98.18
C VAL A 367 43.56 18.29 97.87
N ARG A 368 44.02 18.43 96.61
CA ARG A 368 45.41 18.21 96.18
C ARG A 368 46.38 19.15 96.90
N ASN A 369 46.02 20.43 97.04
CA ASN A 369 46.82 21.42 97.75
C ASN A 369 46.86 21.15 99.26
N LEU A 370 45.73 20.75 99.86
CA LEU A 370 45.65 20.35 101.27
C LEU A 370 46.40 19.04 101.54
N THR A 371 46.39 18.06 100.62
CA THR A 371 47.18 16.84 100.77
C THR A 371 48.68 17.12 100.61
N GLU A 372 49.09 17.99 99.68
CA GLU A 372 50.46 18.49 99.61
C GLU A 372 50.89 19.19 100.91
N GLU A 373 50.02 20.01 101.52
CA GLU A 373 50.28 20.69 102.78
C GLU A 373 50.36 19.71 103.95
N VAL A 374 49.45 18.74 104.02
CA VAL A 374 49.47 17.63 104.98
C VAL A 374 50.73 16.78 104.80
N GLU A 375 51.20 16.51 103.58
CA GLU A 375 52.46 15.80 103.33
C GLU A 375 53.67 16.61 103.79
N LYS A 376 53.72 17.92 103.51
CA LYS A 376 54.79 18.81 103.99
C LYS A 376 54.81 18.88 105.53
N LEU A 377 53.63 18.93 106.16
CA LEU A 377 53.49 18.89 107.61
C LEU A 377 53.84 17.50 108.19
N GLN A 378 53.50 16.40 107.51
CA GLN A 378 53.88 15.04 107.92
C GLN A 378 55.40 14.83 107.79
N GLN A 379 56.03 15.33 106.73
CA GLN A 379 57.49 15.31 106.56
C GLN A 379 58.18 16.15 107.63
N SER A 380 57.66 17.35 107.93
CA SER A 380 58.13 18.19 109.05
C SER A 380 57.99 17.47 110.39
N VAL A 381 56.83 16.87 110.68
CA VAL A 381 56.59 16.07 111.89
C VAL A 381 57.47 14.82 111.93
N ALA A 382 57.79 14.20 110.80
CA ALA A 382 58.71 13.06 110.72
C ALA A 382 60.17 13.48 110.98
N ALA A 383 60.61 14.59 110.41
CA ALA A 383 61.92 15.19 110.67
C ALA A 383 62.06 15.60 112.14
N MET A 384 61.07 16.30 112.70
CA MET A 384 61.02 16.65 114.13
C MET A 384 60.95 15.42 115.04
N LYS A 385 60.32 14.31 114.60
CA LYS A 385 60.36 13.02 115.31
C LYS A 385 61.72 12.32 115.18
N SER A 386 62.46 12.49 114.09
CA SER A 386 63.85 12.02 113.99
C SER A 386 64.75 12.84 114.90
N ASP A 387 64.77 14.16 114.75
CA ASP A 387 65.52 15.09 115.61
C ASP A 387 65.19 14.88 117.10
N ARG A 388 63.93 14.56 117.44
CA ARG A 388 63.57 14.10 118.80
C ARG A 388 64.18 12.74 119.17
N ARG A 389 64.13 11.73 118.30
CA ARG A 389 64.81 10.42 118.53
C ARG A 389 66.32 10.56 118.66
N ASP A 390 66.92 11.45 117.89
CA ASP A 390 68.36 11.69 117.84
C ASP A 390 68.81 12.44 119.09
N ARG A 391 67.99 13.40 119.59
CA ARG A 391 68.12 13.95 120.95
C ARG A 391 67.85 12.92 122.05
N GLU A 392 66.88 12.01 121.89
CA GLU A 392 66.59 10.92 122.84
C GLU A 392 67.68 9.84 122.85
N ALA A 393 68.40 9.64 121.74
CA ALA A 393 69.58 8.80 121.66
C ALA A 393 70.76 9.51 122.34
N THR A 394 71.04 10.76 121.98
CA THR A 394 72.06 11.58 122.65
C THR A 394 71.82 11.70 124.16
N LEU A 395 70.56 11.83 124.60
CA LEU A 395 70.18 11.80 126.01
C LEU A 395 70.46 10.43 126.65
N ARG A 396 70.09 9.31 126.01
CA ARG A 396 70.39 7.98 126.54
C ARG A 396 71.89 7.68 126.59
N ASP A 397 72.66 8.14 125.61
CA ASP A 397 74.13 8.06 125.62
C ASP A 397 74.70 8.90 126.76
N LYS A 398 74.17 10.11 127.01
CA LYS A 398 74.55 10.93 128.17
C LYS A 398 74.07 10.34 129.50
N GLU A 399 72.93 9.66 129.55
CA GLU A 399 72.45 8.92 130.73
C GLU A 399 73.30 7.68 131.01
N LEU A 400 73.79 6.98 129.98
CA LEU A 400 74.78 5.91 130.09
C LEU A 400 76.15 6.45 130.53
N GLU A 401 76.56 7.61 130.01
CA GLU A 401 77.78 8.31 130.45
C GLU A 401 77.67 8.69 131.93
N ILE A 402 76.55 9.32 132.33
CA ILE A 402 76.17 9.65 133.71
C ILE A 402 76.04 8.39 134.58
N GLY A 403 75.60 7.27 134.03
CA GLY A 403 75.60 5.96 134.68
C GLY A 403 77.02 5.49 134.97
N SER A 404 77.92 5.58 133.98
CA SER A 404 79.35 5.32 134.15
C SER A 404 79.97 6.27 135.19
N TYR A 405 79.58 7.54 135.18
CA TYR A 405 80.01 8.53 136.18
C TYR A 405 79.40 8.26 137.55
N LYS A 406 78.19 7.73 137.68
CA LYS A 406 77.62 7.27 138.97
C LYS A 406 78.41 6.11 139.55
N VAL A 407 78.81 5.14 138.72
CA VAL A 407 79.68 4.03 139.15
C VAL A 407 81.07 4.58 139.55
N LYS A 408 81.70 5.41 138.71
CA LYS A 408 82.97 6.09 139.02
C LYS A 408 82.87 6.95 140.29
N VAL A 409 81.74 7.64 140.53
CA VAL A 409 81.48 8.45 141.74
C VAL A 409 81.22 7.59 142.97
N SER A 410 80.64 6.40 142.84
CA SER A 410 80.56 5.43 143.93
C SER A 410 81.97 4.97 144.36
N THR A 411 82.85 4.68 143.40
CA THR A 411 84.25 4.37 143.64
C THR A 411 85.02 5.58 144.20
N LEU A 412 84.85 6.77 143.62
CA LEU A 412 85.50 8.00 144.06
C LEU A 412 85.00 8.49 145.42
N LYS A 413 83.77 8.19 145.87
CA LYS A 413 83.33 8.46 147.24
C LYS A 413 84.10 7.64 148.29
N LYS A 414 84.63 6.46 147.93
CA LYS A 414 85.54 5.69 148.77
C LYS A 414 86.96 6.27 148.78
N PHE A 415 87.43 6.84 147.66
CA PHE A 415 88.68 7.61 147.62
C PHE A 415 88.57 9.00 148.28
N LYS A 416 87.39 9.64 148.27
CA LYS A 416 87.18 11.01 148.78
C LYS A 416 87.58 11.14 150.24
N HIS A 417 87.23 10.18 151.09
CA HIS A 417 87.61 10.17 152.51
C HIS A 417 89.13 10.08 152.74
N VAL A 418 89.92 9.65 151.74
CA VAL A 418 91.40 9.63 151.79
C VAL A 418 91.99 10.91 151.17
N LEU A 419 91.29 11.54 150.23
CA LEU A 419 91.73 12.77 149.56
C LEU A 419 91.32 14.06 150.28
N ASP A 420 90.19 14.09 150.99
CA ASP A 420 89.76 15.24 151.80
C ASP A 420 90.82 15.63 152.86
N PHE A 421 91.60 14.64 153.34
CA PHE A 421 92.74 14.87 154.24
C PHE A 421 93.93 15.57 153.56
N LYS A 422 94.21 15.27 152.28
CA LYS A 422 95.30 15.90 151.51
C LYS A 422 94.89 17.20 150.82
N LEU A 423 93.59 17.43 150.61
CA LEU A 423 93.10 18.63 149.95
C LEU A 423 93.31 19.90 150.82
N HIS A 424 93.28 19.77 152.14
CA HIS A 424 93.55 20.86 153.07
C HIS A 424 95.01 21.34 153.03
N GLU A 425 95.95 20.44 152.70
CA GLU A 425 97.39 20.72 152.58
C GLU A 425 97.73 21.48 151.29
N VAL A 426 97.02 21.20 150.19
CA VAL A 426 97.29 21.79 148.86
C VAL A 426 96.63 23.16 148.65
N SER A 427 95.49 23.45 149.29
CA SER A 427 94.80 24.75 149.13
C SER A 427 95.63 25.97 149.56
N LEU A 428 96.59 25.79 150.49
CA LEU A 428 97.53 26.84 150.89
C LEU A 428 98.58 27.18 149.81
N SER A 429 98.67 26.40 148.72
CA SER A 429 99.71 26.56 147.68
C SER A 429 99.24 27.23 146.38
N LEU A 430 97.94 27.46 146.17
CA LEU A 430 97.43 27.99 144.89
C LEU A 430 97.22 29.52 144.86
N GLN A 431 96.80 30.15 145.96
CA GLN A 431 96.48 31.59 145.99
C GLN A 431 97.53 32.52 145.34
N PRO A 432 98.86 32.37 145.56
CA PRO A 432 99.85 33.27 144.95
C PRO A 432 100.02 33.10 143.42
N LYS A 433 99.32 32.13 142.79
CA LYS A 433 99.37 31.91 141.33
C LYS A 433 98.25 32.64 140.58
N ASP A 434 97.12 32.91 141.21
CA ASP A 434 96.02 33.64 140.56
C ASP A 434 96.34 35.14 140.45
N GLU A 435 97.05 35.71 141.43
CA GLU A 435 97.56 37.09 141.37
C GLU A 435 98.63 37.29 140.28
N THR A 436 99.45 36.28 139.99
CA THR A 436 100.42 36.35 138.88
C THR A 436 99.74 36.25 137.51
N ILE A 437 98.61 35.54 137.38
CA ILE A 437 97.81 35.52 136.14
C ILE A 437 97.20 36.91 135.86
N ALA A 438 96.80 37.65 136.89
CA ALA A 438 96.37 39.04 136.74
C ALA A 438 97.51 39.97 136.24
N GLN A 439 98.74 39.80 136.75
CA GLN A 439 99.91 40.54 136.24
C GLN A 439 100.26 40.19 134.79
N LEU A 440 100.28 38.88 134.44
CA LEU A 440 100.53 38.41 133.07
C LEU A 440 99.49 38.94 132.08
N SER A 441 98.24 39.12 132.52
CA SER A 441 97.17 39.72 131.70
C SER A 441 97.37 41.22 131.45
N GLY A 442 98.10 41.92 132.33
CA GLY A 442 98.58 43.28 132.08
C GLY A 442 99.74 43.31 131.09
N GLN A 443 100.75 42.45 131.30
CA GLN A 443 101.91 42.32 130.41
C GLN A 443 101.53 41.92 128.98
N LEU A 444 100.44 41.16 128.80
CA LEU A 444 99.91 40.85 127.47
C LEU A 444 99.51 42.12 126.70
N LYS A 445 99.04 43.16 127.39
CA LYS A 445 98.61 44.43 126.78
C LYS A 445 99.76 45.37 126.47
N ASP A 446 100.80 45.35 127.30
CA ASP A 446 102.06 46.00 126.97
C ASP A 446 102.74 45.29 125.77
N LEU A 447 102.64 43.95 125.70
CA LEU A 447 103.06 43.15 124.54
C LEU A 447 102.24 43.45 123.27
N GLU A 448 100.94 43.75 123.37
CA GLU A 448 100.14 44.19 122.21
C GLU A 448 100.70 45.51 121.62
N LEU A 449 101.08 46.47 122.48
CA LEU A 449 101.77 47.70 122.06
C LEU A 449 103.20 47.44 121.54
N GLU A 450 103.94 46.50 122.13
CA GLU A 450 105.23 46.07 121.57
C GLU A 450 105.07 45.35 120.23
N PHE A 451 103.97 44.62 119.99
CA PHE A 451 103.68 44.00 118.70
C PHE A 451 103.33 45.04 117.63
N GLU A 452 102.56 46.09 117.94
CA GLU A 452 102.37 47.21 117.01
C GLU A 452 103.71 47.90 116.68
N ARG A 453 104.57 48.11 117.69
CA ARG A 453 105.93 48.65 117.51
C ARG A 453 106.80 47.73 116.64
N GLN A 454 106.77 46.41 116.86
CA GLN A 454 107.48 45.40 116.08
C GLN A 454 106.92 45.26 114.65
N LEU A 455 105.62 45.49 114.43
CA LEU A 455 105.02 45.46 113.10
C LEU A 455 105.50 46.65 112.25
N GLU A 456 105.70 47.82 112.86
CA GLU A 456 106.31 48.97 112.19
C GLU A 456 107.83 48.76 111.94
N GLU A 457 108.56 48.15 112.89
CA GLU A 457 109.94 47.69 112.65
C GLU A 457 110.01 46.61 111.56
N GLN A 458 109.03 45.71 111.45
CA GLN A 458 108.94 44.68 110.42
C GLN A 458 108.70 45.30 109.03
N LYS A 459 107.82 46.29 108.89
CA LYS A 459 107.64 47.02 107.61
C LYS A 459 108.94 47.66 107.14
N VAL A 460 109.72 48.25 108.05
CA VAL A 460 111.06 48.79 107.74
C VAL A 460 112.04 47.67 107.36
N MET A 461 111.95 46.50 108.00
CA MET A 461 112.73 45.31 107.63
C MET A 461 112.36 44.76 106.24
N GLU A 462 111.08 44.81 105.87
CA GLU A 462 110.58 44.34 104.56
C GLU A 462 111.01 45.29 103.42
N VAL A 463 110.96 46.61 103.64
CA VAL A 463 111.49 47.60 102.69
C VAL A 463 113.01 47.44 102.51
N THR A 464 113.77 47.25 103.60
CA THR A 464 115.23 47.06 103.50
C THR A 464 115.60 45.70 102.90
N LEU A 465 114.80 44.65 103.10
CA LEU A 465 114.93 43.38 102.37
C LEU A 465 114.72 43.55 100.87
N GLN A 466 113.69 44.30 100.44
CA GLN A 466 113.47 44.61 99.02
C GLN A 466 114.66 45.39 98.42
N GLU A 467 115.20 46.37 99.14
CA GLU A 467 116.42 47.07 98.71
C GLU A 467 117.61 46.11 98.53
N PHE A 468 117.82 45.14 99.42
CA PHE A 468 118.90 44.16 99.28
C PHE A 468 118.65 43.20 98.10
N ASP A 469 117.42 42.78 97.91
CA ASP A 469 117.03 41.87 96.83
C ASP A 469 117.18 42.53 95.45
N ASP A 470 116.95 43.84 95.33
CA ASP A 470 117.22 44.60 94.10
C ASP A 470 118.72 44.88 93.88
N LYS A 471 119.48 45.16 94.95
CA LYS A 471 120.96 45.21 94.88
C LYS A 471 121.56 43.87 94.42
N ILE A 472 120.95 42.74 94.78
CA ILE A 472 121.34 41.40 94.28
C ILE A 472 121.04 41.26 92.78
N LYS A 473 119.85 41.67 92.31
CA LYS A 473 119.49 41.66 90.88
C LYS A 473 120.44 42.53 90.05
N GLU A 474 120.78 43.72 90.53
CA GLU A 474 121.73 44.63 89.87
C GLU A 474 123.14 44.01 89.76
N ARG A 475 123.67 43.44 90.86
CA ARG A 475 124.98 42.77 90.83
C ARG A 475 125.00 41.51 89.95
N ALA A 476 123.89 40.77 89.87
CA ALA A 476 123.76 39.65 88.95
C ALA A 476 123.79 40.11 87.47
N SER A 477 123.12 41.22 87.16
CA SER A 477 123.17 41.88 85.84
C SER A 477 124.59 42.34 85.48
N GLU A 478 125.30 43.00 86.41
CA GLU A 478 126.70 43.39 86.21
C GLU A 478 127.61 42.19 85.94
N LEU A 479 127.48 41.11 86.71
CA LEU A 479 128.26 39.88 86.53
C LEU A 479 128.01 39.24 85.14
N GLY A 480 126.77 39.25 84.65
CA GLY A 480 126.44 38.82 83.29
C GLY A 480 127.14 39.69 82.24
N ARG A 481 126.99 41.02 82.35
CA ARG A 481 127.60 42.01 81.44
C ARG A 481 129.12 41.93 81.41
N LEU A 482 129.77 41.74 82.56
CA LEU A 482 131.22 41.61 82.67
C LEU A 482 131.73 40.32 82.03
N ARG A 483 131.06 39.17 82.26
CA ARG A 483 131.40 37.90 81.59
C ARG A 483 131.31 37.99 80.07
N GLN A 484 130.27 38.64 79.55
CA GLN A 484 130.08 38.83 78.11
C GLN A 484 131.16 39.76 77.51
N ASN A 485 131.54 40.84 78.21
CA ASN A 485 132.59 41.75 77.79
C ASN A 485 133.97 41.06 77.77
N ILE A 486 134.28 40.24 78.78
CA ILE A 486 135.52 39.42 78.80
C ILE A 486 135.58 38.50 77.58
N GLN A 487 134.50 37.76 77.26
CA GLN A 487 134.46 36.91 76.07
C GLN A 487 134.69 37.69 74.76
N GLN A 488 134.10 38.88 74.62
CA GLN A 488 134.29 39.74 73.44
C GLN A 488 135.73 40.28 73.34
N ARG A 489 136.36 40.65 74.46
CA ARG A 489 137.77 41.06 74.50
C ARG A 489 138.69 39.89 74.16
N ASP A 490 138.47 38.70 74.72
CA ASP A 490 139.25 37.49 74.43
C ASP A 490 139.18 37.09 72.95
N GLN A 491 137.99 37.15 72.34
CA GLN A 491 137.82 36.92 70.89
C GLN A 491 138.56 37.98 70.06
N THR A 492 138.51 39.24 70.47
CA THR A 492 139.23 40.35 69.79
C THR A 492 140.74 40.17 69.89
N ILE A 493 141.25 39.77 71.06
CA ILE A 493 142.68 39.50 71.29
C ILE A 493 143.13 38.34 70.42
N LYS A 494 142.43 37.20 70.44
CA LYS A 494 142.76 36.03 69.61
C LYS A 494 142.79 36.37 68.11
N ALA A 495 141.77 37.08 67.62
CA ALA A 495 141.73 37.51 66.22
C ALA A 495 142.90 38.44 65.84
N PHE A 496 143.32 39.34 66.74
CA PHE A 496 144.48 40.20 66.53
C PHE A 496 145.79 39.39 66.53
N THR A 497 145.95 38.42 67.44
CA THR A 497 147.14 37.56 67.51
C THR A 497 147.28 36.68 66.26
N GLU A 498 146.18 36.13 65.73
CA GLU A 498 146.17 35.30 64.52
C GLU A 498 146.52 36.11 63.26
N ASP A 499 145.94 37.30 63.10
CA ASP A 499 146.26 38.27 62.04
C ASP A 499 147.74 38.72 62.13
N LEU A 500 148.29 38.87 63.34
CA LEU A 500 149.70 39.24 63.54
C LEU A 500 150.64 38.09 63.17
N ARG A 501 150.33 36.86 63.60
CA ARG A 501 151.13 35.65 63.32
C ARG A 501 151.22 35.37 61.82
N THR A 502 150.08 35.45 61.11
CA THR A 502 150.05 35.27 59.65
C THR A 502 150.88 36.31 58.90
N LEU A 503 150.91 37.57 59.36
CA LEU A 503 151.79 38.61 58.79
C LEU A 503 153.28 38.32 59.02
N THR A 504 153.64 37.74 60.17
CA THR A 504 155.06 37.42 60.49
C THR A 504 155.57 36.14 59.84
N GLU A 505 154.73 35.12 59.65
CA GLU A 505 155.12 33.82 59.10
C GLU A 505 155.01 33.74 57.57
N GLY A 506 154.07 34.48 56.96
CA GLY A 506 153.75 34.34 55.53
C GLY A 506 154.56 35.21 54.56
N GLU A 507 155.16 36.30 55.01
CA GLU A 507 155.62 37.39 54.11
C GLU A 507 157.09 37.75 54.34
N THR A 508 158.01 37.07 53.65
CA THR A 508 159.47 37.16 53.87
C THR A 508 160.14 38.47 53.41
N ASP A 509 159.42 39.34 52.69
CA ASP A 509 159.90 40.66 52.26
C ASP A 509 159.50 41.74 53.28
N VAL A 510 160.40 41.99 54.24
CA VAL A 510 160.24 42.90 55.38
C VAL A 510 159.78 44.31 54.98
N ARG A 511 160.06 44.76 53.74
CA ARG A 511 159.66 46.10 53.26
C ARG A 511 158.14 46.28 53.16
N LYS A 512 157.36 45.20 53.11
CA LYS A 512 155.89 45.23 53.01
C LYS A 512 155.18 45.23 54.36
N TRP A 513 155.84 44.79 55.43
CA TRP A 513 155.25 44.70 56.77
C TRP A 513 154.58 46.00 57.27
N PRO A 514 155.11 47.22 57.01
CA PRO A 514 154.44 48.46 57.41
C PRO A 514 153.04 48.65 56.79
N ALA A 515 152.75 48.04 55.64
CA ALA A 515 151.42 48.06 55.04
C ALA A 515 150.46 47.07 55.74
N GLY A 516 150.93 45.86 56.03
CA GLY A 516 150.18 44.85 56.80
C GLY A 516 149.80 45.36 58.20
N MET A 517 150.77 45.92 58.93
CA MET A 517 150.55 46.45 60.29
C MET A 517 149.50 47.58 60.32
N ARG A 518 149.48 48.45 59.28
CA ARG A 518 148.43 49.48 59.11
C ARG A 518 147.04 48.90 58.81
N LYS A 519 146.96 47.74 58.14
CA LYS A 519 145.69 47.03 57.88
C LYS A 519 145.12 46.47 59.19
N ILE A 520 145.94 45.81 60.00
CA ILE A 520 145.54 45.27 61.32
C ILE A 520 145.10 46.41 62.25
N HIS A 521 145.86 47.51 62.32
CA HIS A 521 145.51 48.65 63.18
C HIS A 521 144.12 49.25 62.87
N ARG A 522 143.80 49.50 61.58
CA ARG A 522 142.47 50.01 61.19
C ARG A 522 141.34 49.05 61.57
N LYS A 523 141.54 47.74 61.33
CA LYS A 523 140.53 46.69 61.55
C LYS A 523 140.09 46.59 63.02
N HIS A 524 140.98 46.86 63.98
CA HIS A 524 140.73 46.61 65.40
C HIS A 524 140.62 47.86 66.30
N ALA A 525 140.85 49.08 65.80
CA ALA A 525 140.97 50.28 66.64
C ALA A 525 139.97 51.44 66.40
N GLN A 526 138.99 51.32 65.49
CA GLN A 526 138.13 52.46 65.09
C GLN A 526 136.60 52.29 65.32
N MET A 527 136.15 51.23 66.01
CA MET A 527 134.74 50.80 65.98
C MET A 527 133.77 51.54 66.93
N GLU A 528 134.26 52.32 67.90
CA GLU A 528 133.48 52.69 69.11
C GLU A 528 132.62 54.00 69.01
N ARG A 529 132.39 54.61 67.83
CA ARG A 529 131.89 56.02 67.74
C ARG A 529 130.43 56.29 67.32
N MET A 530 129.60 55.31 66.94
CA MET A 530 128.48 55.55 65.99
C MET A 530 127.01 55.44 66.50
N ALA A 531 126.65 55.77 67.75
CA ALA A 531 125.35 55.33 68.33
C ALA A 531 124.59 56.29 69.27
N ARG A 532 124.17 57.51 68.85
CA ARG A 532 123.53 58.50 69.77
C ARG A 532 122.40 59.47 69.31
N GLU A 533 121.77 59.33 68.14
CA GLU A 533 120.73 60.30 67.69
C GLU A 533 119.44 59.64 67.14
N VAL A 534 118.25 60.14 67.58
CA VAL A 534 116.91 60.25 66.91
C VAL A 534 115.77 60.33 67.95
N GLU A 535 115.00 61.44 67.97
CA GLU A 535 113.68 61.55 68.65
C GLU A 535 112.96 62.91 68.30
N LEU A 536 111.89 62.93 67.47
CA LEU A 536 110.84 63.99 67.38
C LEU A 536 109.84 63.78 66.19
N ALA A 537 108.51 63.77 66.39
CA ALA A 537 107.47 64.09 65.36
C ALA A 537 105.99 63.96 65.85
N PRO A 538 105.17 65.04 65.91
CA PRO A 538 103.73 64.91 66.22
C PRO A 538 102.73 65.77 65.39
N ALA A 539 103.10 66.38 64.27
CA ALA A 539 102.27 67.42 63.61
C ALA A 539 101.05 66.93 62.78
N MET A 540 101.05 65.69 62.28
CA MET A 540 100.08 65.23 61.26
C MET A 540 98.72 64.76 61.80
N GLN A 541 98.56 64.63 63.12
CA GLN A 541 97.44 63.89 63.71
C GLN A 541 96.12 64.70 63.82
N GLU A 542 96.19 66.02 63.96
CA GLU A 542 95.03 66.85 64.34
C GLU A 542 94.05 67.12 63.17
N LEU A 543 94.53 67.18 61.91
CA LEU A 543 93.67 67.45 60.75
C LEU A 543 92.57 66.38 60.57
N GLY A 544 92.89 65.11 60.88
CA GLY A 544 91.95 63.99 60.84
C GLY A 544 90.86 64.01 61.92
N ARG A 545 90.98 64.91 62.92
CA ARG A 545 90.03 65.03 64.04
C ARG A 545 88.81 65.88 63.67
N GLN A 546 89.01 66.96 62.92
CA GLN A 546 87.95 67.93 62.59
C GLN A 546 86.89 67.33 61.66
N MET A 547 87.30 66.57 60.64
CA MET A 547 86.37 65.96 59.67
C MET A 547 85.36 65.00 60.34
N LYS A 548 85.82 64.25 61.35
CA LYS A 548 84.96 63.34 62.14
C LYS A 548 83.94 64.07 63.03
N ALA A 549 84.16 65.35 63.35
CA ALA A 549 83.22 66.14 64.15
C ALA A 549 82.03 66.64 63.30
N ALA A 550 82.26 67.01 62.04
CA ALA A 550 81.20 67.45 61.13
C ALA A 550 80.20 66.31 60.83
N GLN A 551 80.71 65.12 60.48
CA GLN A 551 79.89 63.95 60.15
C GLN A 551 78.98 63.50 61.30
N ARG A 552 79.43 63.65 62.56
CA ARG A 552 78.62 63.35 63.75
C ARG A 552 77.41 64.29 63.87
N LYS A 553 77.58 65.59 63.64
CA LYS A 553 76.48 66.58 63.76
C LYS A 553 75.32 66.30 62.80
N ALA A 554 75.61 65.87 61.57
CA ALA A 554 74.59 65.51 60.59
C ALA A 554 73.70 64.36 61.08
N VAL A 555 74.31 63.27 61.58
CA VAL A 555 73.59 62.11 62.13
C VAL A 555 72.78 62.49 63.37
N THR A 556 73.30 63.37 64.23
CA THR A 556 72.54 63.86 65.40
C THR A 556 71.26 64.59 64.95
N ILE A 557 71.35 65.51 63.99
CA ILE A 557 70.19 66.28 63.48
C ILE A 557 69.11 65.33 62.94
N GLU A 558 69.50 64.34 62.13
CA GLU A 558 68.57 63.36 61.57
C GLU A 558 67.87 62.53 62.67
N SER A 559 68.63 62.08 63.69
CA SER A 559 68.07 61.35 64.82
C SER A 559 67.08 62.19 65.66
N THR A 560 67.37 63.48 65.87
CA THR A 560 66.46 64.39 66.59
C THR A 560 65.19 64.71 65.79
N GLY A 561 65.27 64.77 64.46
CA GLY A 561 64.09 64.96 63.60
C GLY A 561 63.10 63.80 63.71
N ARG A 562 63.59 62.55 63.62
CA ARG A 562 62.75 61.36 63.79
C ARG A 562 62.13 61.27 65.18
N ALA A 563 62.90 61.56 66.23
CA ALA A 563 62.39 61.58 67.61
C ALA A 563 61.24 62.59 67.80
N ALA A 564 61.37 63.80 67.24
CA ALA A 564 60.32 64.83 67.29
C ALA A 564 59.06 64.43 66.49
N GLU A 565 59.21 63.74 65.35
CA GLU A 565 58.07 63.16 64.63
C GLU A 565 57.38 62.05 65.42
N GLU A 566 58.14 61.15 66.06
CA GLU A 566 57.60 60.06 66.87
C GLU A 566 56.88 60.57 68.13
N GLU A 567 57.43 61.59 68.79
CA GLU A 567 56.79 62.29 69.91
C GLU A 567 55.50 62.98 69.46
N CYS A 568 55.52 63.72 68.35
CA CYS A 568 54.31 64.34 67.78
C CYS A 568 53.23 63.30 67.44
N ARG A 569 53.60 62.18 66.81
CA ARG A 569 52.67 61.06 66.55
C ARG A 569 52.18 60.39 67.83
N ALA A 570 53.00 60.33 68.89
CA ALA A 570 52.58 59.82 70.20
C ALA A 570 51.59 60.78 70.88
N ASP A 571 51.82 62.09 70.82
CA ASP A 571 50.93 63.08 71.45
C ASP A 571 49.60 63.24 70.69
N ILE A 572 49.60 63.11 69.37
CA ILE A 572 48.37 62.98 68.56
C ILE A 572 47.58 61.74 69.01
N ARG A 573 48.24 60.59 69.21
CA ARG A 573 47.58 59.37 69.72
C ARG A 573 47.01 59.57 71.13
N ARG A 574 47.79 60.10 72.07
CA ARG A 574 47.29 60.46 73.42
C ARG A 574 46.05 61.36 73.36
N ARG A 575 46.04 62.37 72.49
CA ARG A 575 44.90 63.28 72.32
C ARG A 575 43.68 62.58 71.71
N VAL A 576 43.87 61.57 70.86
CA VAL A 576 42.78 60.72 70.35
C VAL A 576 42.26 59.78 71.44
N GLU A 577 43.14 59.12 72.21
CA GLU A 577 42.79 58.33 73.40
C GLU A 577 41.96 59.18 74.39
N GLN A 578 42.47 60.35 74.79
CA GLN A 578 41.81 61.27 75.71
C GLN A 578 40.48 61.79 75.17
N ASN A 579 40.38 62.10 73.87
CA ASN A 579 39.08 62.45 73.27
C ASN A 579 38.10 61.27 73.30
N PHE A 580 38.56 60.03 73.12
CA PHE A 580 37.72 58.83 73.20
C PHE A 580 37.28 58.52 74.64
N GLU A 581 38.15 58.75 75.63
CA GLU A 581 37.81 58.71 77.05
C GLU A 581 36.80 59.80 77.42
N LEU A 582 37.03 61.06 77.02
CA LEU A 582 36.09 62.16 77.21
C LEU A 582 34.74 61.90 76.52
N ILE A 583 34.70 61.25 75.36
CA ILE A 583 33.45 60.81 74.71
C ILE A 583 32.75 59.74 75.56
N ARG A 584 33.49 58.74 76.08
CA ARG A 584 32.95 57.70 76.98
C ARG A 584 32.41 58.29 78.28
N GLU A 585 33.11 59.24 78.89
CA GLU A 585 32.67 59.96 80.08
C GLU A 585 31.45 60.82 79.79
N LEU A 586 31.43 61.54 78.66
CA LEU A 586 30.31 62.38 78.26
C LEU A 586 29.07 61.54 77.92
N ASP A 587 29.22 60.35 77.35
CA ASP A 587 28.13 59.38 77.16
C ASP A 587 27.70 58.67 78.45
N LYS A 588 28.61 58.45 79.40
CA LYS A 588 28.26 58.02 80.76
C LYS A 588 27.45 59.12 81.47
N LEU A 589 27.92 60.37 81.48
CA LEU A 589 27.19 61.52 82.02
C LEU A 589 25.85 61.77 81.30
N ARG A 590 25.72 61.44 80.00
CA ARG A 590 24.42 61.44 79.30
C ARG A 590 23.48 60.35 79.82
N LYS A 591 23.98 59.14 80.11
CA LYS A 591 23.21 58.05 80.76
C LYS A 591 22.83 58.42 82.18
N ASP A 592 23.80 58.84 83.00
CA ASP A 592 23.62 59.25 84.38
C ASP A 592 22.62 60.42 84.47
N ARG A 593 22.68 61.41 83.57
CA ARG A 593 21.68 62.49 83.46
C ARG A 593 20.29 61.98 83.01
N LYS A 594 20.21 60.93 82.20
CA LYS A 594 18.93 60.30 81.79
C LYS A 594 18.32 59.52 82.96
N GLU A 595 19.12 58.77 83.71
CA GLU A 595 18.70 58.08 84.93
C GLU A 595 18.33 59.04 86.04
N LEU A 596 19.12 60.08 86.30
CA LEU A 596 18.80 61.11 87.27
C LEU A 596 17.49 61.80 86.90
N ARG A 597 17.27 62.17 85.63
CA ARG A 597 15.98 62.70 85.17
C ARG A 597 14.82 61.71 85.30
N ALA A 598 15.06 60.40 85.16
CA ALA A 598 14.04 59.38 85.42
C ALA A 598 13.72 59.31 86.92
N LYS A 599 14.74 59.26 87.78
CA LYS A 599 14.62 59.27 89.25
C LYS A 599 13.99 60.57 89.77
N THR A 600 14.28 61.73 89.16
CA THR A 600 13.58 63.00 89.48
C THR A 600 12.11 62.92 89.11
N LYS A 601 11.75 62.42 87.91
CA LYS A 601 10.35 62.23 87.51
C LYS A 601 9.60 61.20 88.37
N GLU A 602 10.28 60.15 88.78
CA GLU A 602 9.76 59.12 89.68
C GLU A 602 9.51 59.70 91.08
N LEU A 603 10.43 60.53 91.59
CA LEU A 603 10.24 61.27 92.84
C LEU A 603 9.17 62.36 92.73
N GLU A 604 9.09 63.09 91.61
CA GLU A 604 8.00 64.05 91.32
C GLU A 604 6.63 63.33 91.32
N LEU A 605 6.53 62.15 90.70
CA LEU A 605 5.33 61.33 90.69
C LEU A 605 4.99 60.80 92.10
N LEU A 606 5.99 60.35 92.87
CA LEU A 606 5.80 59.90 94.25
C LEU A 606 5.40 61.04 95.19
N VAL A 607 5.92 62.25 94.99
CA VAL A 607 5.50 63.45 95.73
C VAL A 607 4.06 63.81 95.37
N GLN A 608 3.70 63.85 94.08
CA GLN A 608 2.31 64.09 93.66
C GLN A 608 1.34 63.03 94.21
N GLN A 609 1.74 61.76 94.26
CA GLN A 609 0.95 60.70 94.89
C GLN A 609 0.87 60.84 96.42
N ALA A 610 1.93 61.33 97.08
CA ALA A 610 1.94 61.60 98.53
C ALA A 610 1.12 62.86 98.90
N GLU A 611 1.08 63.86 98.04
CA GLU A 611 0.23 65.05 98.16
C GLU A 611 -1.24 64.68 97.94
N GLN A 612 -1.56 63.90 96.90
CA GLN A 612 -2.91 63.37 96.68
C GLN A 612 -3.39 62.47 97.84
N ARG A 613 -2.50 61.69 98.46
CA ARG A 613 -2.77 60.91 99.70
C ARG A 613 -2.72 61.73 101.00
N ARG A 614 -2.60 63.05 100.92
CA ARG A 614 -2.72 64.00 102.04
C ARG A 614 -3.83 65.04 101.81
N ALA A 615 -4.42 65.07 100.62
CA ALA A 615 -5.50 65.97 100.21
C ALA A 615 -6.88 65.28 100.19
N GLY A 616 -6.95 64.05 100.71
CA GLY A 616 -8.16 63.25 100.95
C GLY A 616 -7.89 62.23 102.06
#